data_AF-W6JQC8-F1
#
_entry.id   AF-W6JQC8-F1
#
_cell.length_a   1.000
_cell.length_b   1.000
_cell.length_c   1.000
_cell.angle_alpha   90.00
_cell.angle_beta   90.00
_cell.angle_gamma   90.00
#
_symmetry.space_group_name_H-M   'P 1'
#
loop_
_entity.id
_entity.type
_entity.pdbx_description
1 polymer ?
#
loop_
_entity_poly.entity_id
_entity_poly.type
_entity_poly.pdbx_seq_one_letter_code
_entity_poly.pdbx_strand_id
1 'polypeptide(L)'
;MSTKLILSFSLCLMVLSCSAQLLPWQKGQRSRPHHGHQQFQHQCDIQRLTASEPSRRVRSEAGVTEIWDHDTPEFRCAGFVAVRVVIQPGGLLLPSYSNAPYITFVEQGRGVQGVVVPGCPETFQSGSEFEYPRSQRDQRSRQSESEESSRSRQSESEESRRGDQRSRQSESEESSHGDQHQKIFRIREGDVIPSPAGVVQWTHNDGDNDLISITLYDANNFQNQLDENVRNFFLAGQSKQSREDRRSQRQTREEGSDRQSRESDDDKALLEANILTGFQDEILQEIFRNVDQETISKLRGENDQRGFIVQARDLKLRVPEEYEEELQRGRGDRKRGGSGRSNGLEQAFCNLKFKQNVNRPSRADVFNPRAGRINTVNSNNLPILEFIQLSAQHVVLYKNAILGPRWNLNAHSALYVTRGEGRVQVVGDEGRSVFDDNVQRGQILVVPQGFAVVLKAGREGLEWVELKNDDNAITSPIAGKTSVLRAIPVEVLANSYDISTKEAFRLKNGRQEVEVFRPFQSRDEKERERFSIV
;
A
#
# COMPACT_ATOMS: atom_id res chain seq x y z
N MET A 1 -14.99 20.92 71.88
CA MET A 1 -15.23 20.23 70.59
C MET A 1 -14.15 20.63 69.59
N SER A 2 -12.96 20.03 69.66
CA SER A 2 -11.93 20.18 68.60
C SER A 2 -10.77 19.21 68.86
N THR A 3 -11.02 17.90 68.78
CA THR A 3 -9.95 16.88 68.86
C THR A 3 -10.31 15.56 68.15
N LYS A 4 -11.44 15.49 67.43
CA LYS A 4 -11.87 14.27 66.71
C LYS A 4 -11.76 14.36 65.18
N LEU A 5 -11.29 15.48 64.61
CA LEU A 5 -11.08 15.60 63.16
C LEU A 5 -9.63 15.36 62.69
N ILE A 6 -8.63 15.39 63.58
CA ILE A 6 -7.22 15.27 63.17
C ILE A 6 -6.76 13.80 63.06
N LEU A 7 -7.41 12.88 63.77
CA LEU A 7 -7.10 11.45 63.71
C LEU A 7 -7.69 10.75 62.47
N SER A 8 -8.70 11.32 61.82
CA SER A 8 -9.29 10.80 60.57
C SER A 8 -8.40 11.10 59.35
N PHE A 9 -7.76 12.28 59.33
CA PHE A 9 -6.86 12.66 58.22
C PHE A 9 -5.51 11.96 58.25
N SER A 10 -5.02 11.58 59.44
CA SER A 10 -3.74 10.86 59.57
C SER A 10 -3.86 9.36 59.23
N LEU A 11 -5.02 8.75 59.49
CA LEU A 11 -5.28 7.35 59.14
C LEU A 11 -5.56 7.14 57.63
N CYS A 12 -5.95 8.20 56.91
CA CYS A 12 -6.17 8.15 55.47
C CYS A 12 -4.86 8.30 54.65
N LEU A 13 -3.83 8.95 55.21
CA LEU A 13 -2.52 9.12 54.56
C LEU A 13 -1.56 7.93 54.76
N MET A 14 -1.76 7.09 55.78
CA MET A 14 -0.94 5.89 56.02
C MET A 14 -1.44 4.63 55.30
N VAL A 15 -2.64 4.65 54.71
CA VAL A 15 -3.17 3.56 53.86
C VAL A 15 -2.85 3.79 52.37
N LEU A 16 -2.41 5.00 51.99
CA LEU A 16 -2.02 5.33 50.60
C LEU A 16 -0.51 5.17 50.32
N SER A 17 0.29 4.75 51.30
CA SER A 17 1.74 4.54 51.15
C SER A 17 2.21 3.09 51.25
N CYS A 18 1.28 2.11 51.21
CA CYS A 18 1.61 0.68 51.29
C CYS A 18 1.02 -0.11 50.09
N SER A 19 1.32 0.35 48.87
CA SER A 19 1.11 -0.43 47.63
C SER A 19 2.16 -0.11 46.55
N ALA A 20 3.27 0.51 46.93
CA ALA A 20 4.38 0.78 46.03
C ALA A 20 5.53 -0.18 46.37
N GLN A 21 5.44 -1.39 45.83
CA GLN A 21 6.52 -2.33 45.46
C GLN A 21 5.97 -3.74 45.51
N LEU A 22 5.59 -4.28 44.34
CA LEU A 22 5.97 -5.61 43.86
C LEU A 22 5.50 -5.73 42.40
N LEU A 23 6.45 -6.12 41.55
CA LEU A 23 6.39 -6.35 40.10
C LEU A 23 6.58 -5.09 39.21
N PRO A 24 7.81 -4.85 38.72
CA PRO A 24 7.96 -4.23 37.42
C PRO A 24 7.34 -5.18 36.39
N TRP A 25 6.23 -4.78 35.79
CA TRP A 25 5.86 -5.27 34.46
C TRP A 25 6.93 -4.79 33.49
N GLN A 26 8.05 -5.52 33.43
CA GLN A 26 8.80 -5.65 32.20
C GLN A 26 7.80 -6.22 31.18
N LYS A 27 7.17 -5.35 30.39
CA LYS A 27 6.78 -5.75 29.03
C LYS A 27 8.05 -6.31 28.43
N GLY A 28 8.10 -7.63 28.29
CA GLY A 28 9.20 -8.33 27.65
C GLY A 28 9.33 -7.83 26.23
N GLN A 29 10.12 -6.77 26.05
CA GLN A 29 11.01 -6.67 24.91
C GLN A 29 11.92 -7.90 25.01
N ARG A 30 11.46 -9.03 24.47
CA ARG A 30 12.37 -10.00 23.88
C ARG A 30 12.93 -9.34 22.63
N SER A 31 13.82 -8.37 22.83
CA SER A 31 14.88 -8.12 21.88
C SER A 31 15.74 -9.37 21.95
N ARG A 32 15.41 -10.37 21.12
CA ARG A 32 16.40 -11.40 20.82
C ARG A 32 17.62 -10.64 20.28
N PRO A 33 18.83 -10.88 20.79
CA PRO A 33 20.00 -10.41 20.08
C PRO A 33 19.98 -11.15 18.74
N HIS A 34 19.70 -10.42 17.65
CA HIS A 34 19.96 -10.93 16.31
C HIS A 34 21.47 -11.11 16.21
N HIS A 35 21.94 -12.32 16.49
CA HIS A 35 23.23 -12.79 16.03
C HIS A 35 23.17 -12.95 14.52
N GLY A 36 23.28 -11.82 13.81
CA GLY A 36 23.41 -11.71 12.35
C GLY A 36 24.24 -10.50 11.91
N HIS A 37 24.90 -9.79 12.83
CA HIS A 37 25.58 -8.52 12.56
C HIS A 37 26.92 -8.64 11.80
N GLN A 38 27.38 -9.82 11.41
CA GLN A 38 28.66 -9.95 10.70
C GLN A 38 28.57 -9.84 9.17
N GLN A 39 27.37 -9.91 8.56
CA GLN A 39 27.24 -9.87 7.10
C GLN A 39 26.88 -8.49 6.52
N PHE A 40 26.46 -7.54 7.37
CA PHE A 40 26.03 -6.20 6.97
C PHE A 40 27.14 -5.14 6.86
N GLN A 41 28.41 -5.47 7.16
CA GLN A 41 29.43 -4.45 7.42
C GLN A 41 29.75 -3.51 6.23
N HIS A 42 29.33 -3.80 4.99
CA HIS A 42 29.60 -2.96 3.82
C HIS A 42 28.44 -2.80 2.81
N GLN A 43 27.24 -3.34 3.06
CA GLN A 43 26.15 -3.30 2.05
C GLN A 43 25.63 -1.89 1.76
N CYS A 44 25.78 -0.96 2.71
CA CYS A 44 25.32 0.43 2.59
C CYS A 44 26.44 1.46 2.40
N ASP A 45 27.68 1.02 2.11
CA ASP A 45 28.77 1.92 1.71
C ASP A 45 28.58 2.30 0.22
N ILE A 46 27.70 3.27 -0.02
CA ILE A 46 27.27 3.66 -1.36
C ILE A 46 27.96 4.94 -1.80
N GLN A 47 28.80 4.80 -2.82
CA GLN A 47 29.59 5.89 -3.39
C GLN A 47 28.82 6.70 -4.44
N ARG A 48 27.80 6.09 -5.06
CA ARG A 48 26.93 6.72 -6.07
C ARG A 48 25.56 6.04 -6.09
N LEU A 49 24.50 6.84 -6.04
CA LEU A 49 23.12 6.38 -6.23
C LEU A 49 22.67 6.62 -7.67
N THR A 50 21.61 5.93 -8.08
CA THR A 50 20.95 6.17 -9.37
C THR A 50 19.43 6.29 -9.21
N ALA A 51 18.82 7.11 -10.06
CA ALA A 51 17.38 7.09 -10.24
C ALA A 51 17.07 6.10 -11.37
N SER A 52 16.25 5.09 -11.10
CA SER A 52 16.06 3.96 -11.99
C SER A 52 14.61 3.83 -12.47
N GLU A 53 14.45 3.36 -13.71
CA GLU A 53 13.18 2.90 -14.28
C GLU A 53 13.11 1.37 -14.19
N PRO A 54 11.94 0.74 -14.37
CA PRO A 54 11.87 -0.71 -14.40
C PRO A 54 12.77 -1.30 -15.49
N SER A 55 13.52 -2.34 -15.14
CA SER A 55 14.43 -3.05 -16.04
C SER A 55 13.73 -4.18 -16.80
N ARG A 56 12.67 -4.76 -16.22
CA ARG A 56 11.97 -5.93 -16.76
C ARG A 56 10.47 -5.70 -16.88
N ARG A 57 9.86 -6.34 -17.89
CA ARG A 57 8.40 -6.33 -18.10
C ARG A 57 7.89 -7.73 -18.39
N VAL A 58 6.82 -8.14 -17.70
CA VAL A 58 6.13 -9.41 -17.90
C VAL A 58 4.69 -9.15 -18.32
N ARG A 59 4.32 -9.65 -19.50
CA ARG A 59 2.99 -9.46 -20.08
C ARG A 59 2.04 -10.56 -19.62
N SER A 60 0.82 -10.17 -19.27
CA SER A 60 -0.33 -11.05 -19.06
C SER A 60 -1.44 -10.68 -20.06
N GLU A 61 -2.53 -11.45 -20.06
CA GLU A 61 -3.66 -11.27 -20.98
C GLU A 61 -4.29 -9.87 -20.89
N ALA A 62 -4.50 -9.36 -19.68
CA ALA A 62 -5.17 -8.09 -19.43
C ALA A 62 -4.30 -7.08 -18.66
N GLY A 63 -2.97 -7.16 -18.80
CA GLY A 63 -2.07 -6.25 -18.09
C GLY A 63 -0.58 -6.55 -18.23
N VAL A 64 0.22 -5.74 -17.55
CA VAL A 64 1.69 -5.84 -17.52
C VAL A 64 2.19 -5.63 -16.10
N THR A 65 3.16 -6.45 -15.70
CA THR A 65 3.94 -6.27 -14.48
C THR A 65 5.35 -5.81 -14.85
N GLU A 66 5.80 -4.70 -14.31
CA GLU A 66 7.12 -4.11 -14.53
C GLU A 66 7.93 -4.19 -13.23
N ILE A 67 9.18 -4.62 -13.31
CA ILE A 67 10.03 -4.94 -12.15
C ILE A 67 11.31 -4.11 -12.25
N TRP A 68 11.71 -3.50 -11.15
CA TRP A 68 12.99 -2.78 -11.03
C TRP A 68 14.14 -3.77 -10.77
N ASP A 69 15.36 -3.38 -11.12
CA ASP A 69 16.54 -4.15 -10.77
C ASP A 69 16.89 -3.94 -9.28
N HIS A 70 16.57 -4.94 -8.45
CA HIS A 70 16.83 -4.89 -6.99
C HIS A 70 18.23 -5.37 -6.61
N ASP A 71 19.06 -5.78 -7.59
CA ASP A 71 20.46 -6.16 -7.35
C ASP A 71 21.40 -4.95 -7.22
N THR A 72 20.88 -3.76 -7.47
CA THR A 72 21.63 -2.51 -7.32
C THR A 72 21.97 -2.24 -5.84
N PRO A 73 23.14 -1.63 -5.55
CA PRO A 73 23.58 -1.39 -4.17
C PRO A 73 22.56 -0.66 -3.29
N GLU A 74 21.84 0.30 -3.85
CA GLU A 74 20.83 1.08 -3.14
C GLU A 74 19.60 0.25 -2.73
N PHE A 75 19.12 -0.65 -3.58
CA PHE A 75 17.99 -1.53 -3.26
C PHE A 75 18.39 -2.62 -2.28
N ARG A 76 19.57 -3.24 -2.45
CA ARG A 76 20.11 -4.24 -1.50
C ARG A 76 20.35 -3.63 -0.12
N CYS A 77 20.95 -2.45 -0.04
CA CYS A 77 21.16 -1.73 1.21
C CYS A 77 19.83 -1.48 1.94
N ALA A 78 18.78 -1.08 1.22
CA ALA A 78 17.49 -0.79 1.82
C ALA A 78 16.61 -2.04 2.05
N GLY A 79 16.92 -3.17 1.42
CA GLY A 79 16.06 -4.36 1.42
C GLY A 79 14.77 -4.18 0.64
N PHE A 80 14.76 -3.30 -0.37
CA PHE A 80 13.54 -3.00 -1.12
C PHE A 80 13.42 -3.81 -2.40
N VAL A 81 12.18 -4.17 -2.74
CA VAL A 81 11.79 -4.73 -4.03
C VAL A 81 10.61 -3.91 -4.54
N ALA A 82 10.75 -3.28 -5.70
CA ALA A 82 9.73 -2.46 -6.35
C ALA A 82 9.15 -3.09 -7.62
N VAL A 83 7.82 -3.06 -7.74
CA VAL A 83 7.05 -3.59 -8.86
C VAL A 83 5.94 -2.61 -9.24
N ARG A 84 5.71 -2.38 -10.53
CA ARG A 84 4.59 -1.59 -11.05
C ARG A 84 3.65 -2.50 -11.84
N VAL A 85 2.38 -2.45 -11.52
CA VAL A 85 1.35 -3.26 -12.15
C VAL A 85 0.42 -2.35 -12.93
N VAL A 86 0.17 -2.69 -14.20
CA VAL A 86 -0.80 -2.05 -15.07
C VAL A 86 -1.89 -3.05 -15.39
N ILE A 87 -3.11 -2.78 -14.95
CA ILE A 87 -4.29 -3.62 -15.17
C ILE A 87 -5.23 -2.89 -16.14
N GLN A 88 -5.49 -3.51 -17.29
CA GLN A 88 -6.41 -2.95 -18.31
C GLN A 88 -7.87 -2.98 -17.82
N PRO A 89 -8.78 -2.20 -18.44
CA PRO A 89 -10.21 -2.25 -18.12
C PRO A 89 -10.78 -3.67 -18.15
N GLY A 90 -11.49 -4.04 -17.08
CA GLY A 90 -12.02 -5.38 -16.86
C GLY A 90 -10.94 -6.43 -16.55
N GLY A 91 -9.69 -6.04 -16.27
CA GLY A 91 -8.62 -6.96 -15.89
C GLY A 91 -8.69 -7.36 -14.42
N LEU A 92 -8.20 -8.56 -14.10
CA LEU A 92 -8.13 -9.11 -12.75
C LEU A 92 -6.70 -9.60 -12.48
N LEU A 93 -5.99 -8.92 -11.58
CA LEU A 93 -4.77 -9.45 -10.96
C LEU A 93 -5.18 -10.61 -10.05
N LEU A 94 -4.68 -11.79 -10.38
CA LEU A 94 -5.06 -13.04 -9.74
C LEU A 94 -4.64 -13.08 -8.25
N PRO A 95 -5.36 -13.85 -7.41
CA PRO A 95 -5.05 -13.96 -6.00
C PRO A 95 -3.63 -14.47 -5.73
N SER A 96 -2.90 -13.76 -4.88
CA SER A 96 -1.56 -14.15 -4.43
C SER A 96 -1.27 -13.64 -3.02
N TYR A 97 -0.29 -14.25 -2.35
CA TYR A 97 0.31 -13.73 -1.12
C TYR A 97 1.83 -13.66 -1.27
N SER A 98 2.50 -12.89 -0.42
CA SER A 98 3.97 -12.73 -0.44
C SER A 98 4.61 -13.16 0.88
N ASN A 99 5.87 -13.56 0.87
CA ASN A 99 6.67 -13.76 2.09
C ASN A 99 7.09 -12.43 2.76
N ALA A 100 7.05 -11.32 2.03
CA ALA A 100 7.40 -9.99 2.54
C ALA A 100 6.16 -9.09 2.60
N PRO A 101 6.05 -8.21 3.61
CA PRO A 101 5.03 -7.19 3.60
C PRO A 101 5.35 -6.10 2.57
N TYR A 102 4.31 -5.40 2.14
CA TYR A 102 4.45 -4.35 1.14
C TYR A 102 3.42 -3.24 1.30
N ILE A 103 3.72 -2.09 0.71
CA ILE A 103 2.76 -1.02 0.47
C ILE A 103 2.51 -0.92 -1.04
N THR A 104 1.24 -0.90 -1.43
CA THR A 104 0.81 -0.56 -2.79
C THR A 104 0.25 0.86 -2.81
N PHE A 105 0.75 1.71 -3.71
CA PHE A 105 0.18 3.01 -4.01
C PHE A 105 -0.50 3.00 -5.38
N VAL A 106 -1.76 3.41 -5.43
CA VAL A 106 -2.53 3.53 -6.68
C VAL A 106 -2.17 4.85 -7.37
N GLU A 107 -1.36 4.78 -8.41
CA GLU A 107 -0.90 5.94 -9.18
C GLU A 107 -1.99 6.51 -10.10
N GLN A 108 -2.83 5.65 -10.67
CA GLN A 108 -3.88 6.05 -11.60
C GLN A 108 -5.01 5.03 -11.61
N GLY A 109 -6.24 5.50 -11.87
CA GLY A 109 -7.39 4.63 -12.12
C GLY A 109 -8.20 4.33 -10.86
N ARG A 110 -9.11 3.36 -10.98
CA ARG A 110 -9.97 2.88 -9.89
C ARG A 110 -10.27 1.40 -10.08
N GLY A 111 -10.67 0.74 -9.00
CA GLY A 111 -10.99 -0.68 -9.04
C GLY A 111 -11.57 -1.19 -7.73
N VAL A 112 -11.49 -2.51 -7.57
CA VAL A 112 -11.87 -3.25 -6.37
C VAL A 112 -10.67 -4.07 -5.91
N GLN A 113 -10.36 -3.99 -4.62
CA GLN A 113 -9.35 -4.80 -3.95
C GLN A 113 -10.04 -5.80 -3.01
N GLY A 114 -9.64 -7.06 -3.09
CA GLY A 114 -9.98 -8.06 -2.08
C GLY A 114 -8.79 -8.40 -1.20
N VAL A 115 -9.06 -8.52 0.09
CA VAL A 115 -8.12 -8.97 1.11
C VAL A 115 -8.70 -10.22 1.76
N VAL A 116 -7.97 -11.32 1.71
CA VAL A 116 -8.36 -12.57 2.38
C VAL A 116 -7.40 -12.82 3.54
N VAL A 117 -7.93 -12.61 4.74
CA VAL A 117 -7.25 -12.78 6.01
C VAL A 117 -7.54 -14.19 6.54
N PRO A 118 -6.51 -15.04 6.71
CA PRO A 118 -6.69 -16.37 7.28
C PRO A 118 -7.40 -16.33 8.65
N GLY A 119 -8.38 -17.20 8.84
CA GLY A 119 -9.16 -17.29 10.09
C GLY A 119 -10.31 -16.28 10.23
N CYS A 120 -10.45 -15.34 9.31
CA CYS A 120 -11.57 -14.39 9.31
C CYS A 120 -12.80 -14.94 8.57
N PRO A 121 -14.02 -14.71 9.08
CA PRO A 121 -15.23 -15.18 8.43
C PRO A 121 -15.59 -14.33 7.21
N GLU A 122 -16.37 -14.92 6.31
CA GLU A 122 -17.04 -14.26 5.20
C GLU A 122 -18.13 -13.32 5.72
N THR A 123 -17.82 -12.02 5.77
CA THR A 123 -18.72 -11.00 6.33
C THR A 123 -19.53 -10.25 5.28
N PHE A 124 -19.21 -10.43 4.00
CA PHE A 124 -19.95 -9.85 2.89
C PHE A 124 -20.83 -10.92 2.29
N GLN A 125 -22.13 -10.69 2.26
CA GLN A 125 -23.12 -11.64 1.77
C GLN A 125 -23.93 -10.96 0.67
N SER A 126 -24.09 -11.65 -0.45
CA SER A 126 -25.06 -11.27 -1.47
C SER A 126 -26.37 -11.99 -1.18
N GLY A 127 -27.30 -11.33 -0.48
CA GLY A 127 -28.64 -11.90 -0.29
C GLY A 127 -29.34 -12.10 -1.64
N SER A 128 -29.99 -13.26 -1.80
CA SER A 128 -31.18 -13.38 -2.64
C SER A 128 -32.18 -12.30 -2.22
N GLU A 129 -32.89 -11.71 -3.19
CA GLU A 129 -33.75 -10.54 -3.06
C GLU A 129 -34.44 -10.43 -1.68
N PHE A 130 -33.89 -9.60 -0.79
CA PHE A 130 -34.64 -9.12 0.37
C PHE A 130 -35.61 -8.06 -0.15
N GLU A 131 -36.80 -8.51 -0.49
CA GLU A 131 -37.96 -7.68 -0.75
C GLU A 131 -38.24 -6.87 0.53
N TYR A 132 -37.77 -5.61 0.56
CA TYR A 132 -38.18 -4.68 1.61
C TYR A 132 -39.71 -4.62 1.57
N PRO A 133 -40.43 -4.76 2.72
CA PRO A 133 -41.86 -4.56 2.73
C PRO A 133 -42.13 -3.12 2.30
N ARG A 134 -42.59 -2.94 1.06
CA ARG A 134 -43.10 -1.64 0.60
C ARG A 134 -44.19 -1.24 1.58
N SER A 135 -43.96 -0.13 2.26
CA SER A 135 -45.00 0.57 3.00
C SER A 135 -46.21 0.77 2.07
N GLN A 136 -47.40 0.40 2.56
CA GLN A 136 -48.68 0.46 1.86
C GLN A 136 -49.13 1.90 1.54
N ARG A 137 -48.32 2.69 0.81
CA ARG A 137 -48.67 4.09 0.52
C ARG A 137 -48.71 4.49 -0.95
N ASP A 138 -48.53 3.56 -1.89
CA ASP A 138 -48.62 3.85 -3.33
C ASP A 138 -49.63 2.99 -4.12
N GLN A 139 -50.61 2.37 -3.45
CA GLN A 139 -51.75 1.71 -4.12
C GLN A 139 -53.00 2.61 -4.21
N ARG A 140 -52.83 3.92 -4.47
CA ARG A 140 -53.98 4.82 -4.68
C ARG A 140 -53.93 5.71 -5.92
N SER A 141 -53.10 5.38 -6.91
CA SER A 141 -53.00 6.19 -8.13
C SER A 141 -52.99 5.40 -9.45
N ARG A 142 -53.40 4.12 -9.43
CA ARG A 142 -53.62 3.34 -10.67
C ARG A 142 -54.87 2.46 -10.63
N GLN A 143 -55.99 3.05 -10.18
CA GLN A 143 -57.33 2.51 -10.38
C GLN A 143 -58.20 3.59 -11.04
N SER A 144 -57.90 3.84 -12.31
CA SER A 144 -58.85 4.39 -13.27
C SER A 144 -58.33 3.95 -14.63
N GLU A 145 -59.21 3.35 -15.42
CA GLU A 145 -58.97 2.75 -16.75
C GLU A 145 -58.65 1.25 -16.74
N SER A 146 -59.57 0.48 -16.15
CA SER A 146 -59.98 -0.79 -16.75
C SER A 146 -61.35 -0.60 -17.38
N GLU A 147 -61.49 -1.04 -18.63
CA GLU A 147 -62.69 -1.60 -19.29
C GLU A 147 -62.92 -1.02 -20.70
N GLU A 148 -62.30 -1.65 -21.71
CA GLU A 148 -63.05 -2.13 -22.87
C GLU A 148 -62.17 -2.96 -23.81
N SER A 149 -62.54 -4.24 -23.93
CA SER A 149 -62.49 -5.06 -25.17
C SER A 149 -62.06 -6.49 -24.84
N SER A 150 -63.08 -7.31 -24.58
CA SER A 150 -62.98 -8.76 -24.49
C SER A 150 -63.28 -9.37 -25.86
N ARG A 151 -62.54 -10.45 -26.16
CA ARG A 151 -62.85 -11.57 -27.07
C ARG A 151 -62.45 -11.42 -28.53
N SER A 152 -61.46 -12.20 -28.95
CA SER A 152 -61.74 -13.54 -29.52
C SER A 152 -60.48 -14.29 -29.97
N ARG A 153 -60.52 -15.62 -29.75
CA ARG A 153 -59.92 -16.75 -30.49
C ARG A 153 -59.01 -17.65 -29.67
N GLN A 154 -59.56 -18.84 -29.44
CA GLN A 154 -58.91 -20.03 -28.89
C GLN A 154 -58.07 -20.76 -29.95
N SER A 155 -57.16 -21.57 -29.40
CA SER A 155 -56.56 -22.82 -29.90
C SER A 155 -55.64 -22.76 -31.12
N GLU A 156 -54.35 -23.04 -30.91
CA GLU A 156 -53.73 -24.34 -31.25
C GLU A 156 -52.22 -24.41 -30.89
N SER A 157 -51.76 -25.61 -30.51
CA SER A 157 -50.37 -26.09 -30.38
C SER A 157 -49.56 -25.78 -29.10
N GLU A 158 -50.00 -26.33 -27.97
CA GLU A 158 -49.14 -26.68 -26.83
C GLU A 158 -48.53 -28.09 -26.98
N GLU A 159 -47.51 -28.29 -27.83
CA GLU A 159 -46.65 -29.49 -27.71
C GLU A 159 -45.32 -29.37 -28.45
N SER A 160 -44.53 -28.34 -28.14
CA SER A 160 -43.10 -28.31 -28.54
C SER A 160 -42.20 -27.39 -27.70
N ARG A 161 -42.68 -26.91 -26.53
CA ARG A 161 -41.92 -25.98 -25.67
C ARG A 161 -41.59 -26.50 -24.27
N ARG A 162 -41.82 -27.80 -23.99
CA ARG A 162 -41.50 -28.43 -22.69
C ARG A 162 -40.12 -29.07 -22.60
N GLY A 163 -39.37 -29.14 -23.71
CA GLY A 163 -37.99 -29.66 -23.73
C GLY A 163 -36.90 -28.63 -23.47
N ASP A 164 -37.17 -27.34 -23.72
CA ASP A 164 -36.14 -26.28 -23.75
C ASP A 164 -36.29 -25.27 -22.59
N GLN A 165 -37.27 -25.48 -21.71
CA GLN A 165 -37.41 -24.75 -20.44
C GLN A 165 -36.76 -25.48 -19.26
N ARG A 166 -36.59 -26.81 -19.32
CA ARG A 166 -35.94 -27.56 -18.22
C ARG A 166 -34.41 -27.44 -18.19
N SER A 167 -33.77 -27.11 -19.31
CA SER A 167 -32.33 -26.84 -19.40
C SER A 167 -31.96 -25.42 -18.97
N ARG A 168 -32.87 -24.46 -19.15
CA ARG A 168 -32.68 -23.06 -18.69
C ARG A 168 -33.07 -22.86 -17.23
N GLN A 169 -33.92 -23.71 -16.66
CA GLN A 169 -34.32 -23.61 -15.26
C GLN A 169 -33.22 -24.15 -14.31
N SER A 170 -32.47 -25.17 -14.73
CA SER A 170 -31.37 -25.74 -13.93
C SER A 170 -30.17 -24.79 -13.78
N GLU A 171 -29.85 -23.98 -14.78
CA GLU A 171 -28.78 -22.96 -14.67
C GLU A 171 -29.23 -21.72 -13.87
N SER A 172 -30.54 -21.40 -13.87
CA SER A 172 -31.08 -20.29 -13.08
C SER A 172 -31.25 -20.63 -11.59
N GLU A 173 -31.43 -21.90 -11.23
CA GLU A 173 -31.61 -22.33 -9.83
C GLU A 173 -30.28 -22.41 -9.04
N GLU A 174 -29.14 -22.70 -9.69
CA GLU A 174 -27.82 -22.62 -9.02
C GLU A 174 -27.37 -21.17 -8.78
N SER A 175 -27.77 -20.23 -9.64
CA SER A 175 -27.48 -18.80 -9.47
C SER A 175 -28.24 -18.12 -8.30
N SER A 176 -29.17 -18.85 -7.65
CA SER A 176 -29.97 -18.37 -6.52
C SER A 176 -29.29 -18.55 -5.16
N HIS A 177 -28.13 -19.21 -5.08
CA HIS A 177 -27.38 -19.30 -3.83
C HIS A 177 -26.53 -18.05 -3.68
N GLY A 178 -26.88 -17.20 -2.71
CA GLY A 178 -26.11 -16.01 -2.39
C GLY A 178 -24.63 -16.34 -2.11
N ASP A 179 -23.73 -15.55 -2.66
CA ASP A 179 -22.29 -15.65 -2.42
C ASP A 179 -21.90 -15.02 -1.08
N GLN A 180 -20.91 -15.59 -0.41
CA GLN A 180 -20.31 -15.07 0.81
C GLN A 180 -18.80 -15.00 0.64
N HIS A 181 -18.22 -13.84 0.94
CA HIS A 181 -16.77 -13.63 0.86
C HIS A 181 -16.27 -12.68 1.94
N GLN A 182 -14.95 -12.61 2.09
CA GLN A 182 -14.33 -11.62 2.97
C GLN A 182 -14.41 -10.20 2.39
N LYS A 183 -13.94 -9.23 3.17
CA LYS A 183 -14.02 -7.81 2.87
C LYS A 183 -13.35 -7.46 1.54
N ILE A 184 -14.12 -6.81 0.68
CA ILE A 184 -13.64 -6.13 -0.53
C ILE A 184 -13.87 -4.64 -0.39
N PHE A 185 -13.03 -3.81 -1.01
CA PHE A 185 -13.17 -2.36 -0.95
C PHE A 185 -12.78 -1.69 -2.27
N ARG A 186 -13.38 -0.52 -2.50
CA ARG A 186 -13.04 0.34 -3.62
C ARG A 186 -11.62 0.88 -3.46
N ILE A 187 -10.87 0.93 -4.55
CA ILE A 187 -9.57 1.61 -4.62
C ILE A 187 -9.60 2.67 -5.71
N ARG A 188 -8.85 3.73 -5.51
CA ARG A 188 -8.70 4.83 -6.47
C ARG A 188 -7.34 5.48 -6.35
N GLU A 189 -7.02 6.31 -7.35
CA GLU A 189 -5.84 7.18 -7.34
C GLU A 189 -5.58 7.81 -5.96
N GLY A 190 -4.35 7.65 -5.48
CA GLY A 190 -3.91 8.18 -4.20
C GLY A 190 -4.15 7.25 -3.01
N ASP A 191 -4.75 6.07 -3.20
CA ASP A 191 -4.89 5.10 -2.11
C ASP A 191 -3.54 4.41 -1.83
N VAL A 192 -3.13 4.43 -0.56
CA VAL A 192 -2.02 3.67 0.00
C VAL A 192 -2.60 2.44 0.69
N ILE A 193 -2.18 1.24 0.27
CA ILE A 193 -2.73 -0.06 0.63
C ILE A 193 -1.62 -0.94 1.22
N PRO A 194 -1.47 -0.98 2.55
CA PRO A 194 -0.56 -1.90 3.23
C PRO A 194 -1.06 -3.34 3.21
N SER A 195 -0.15 -4.27 2.93
CA SER A 195 -0.41 -5.70 2.84
C SER A 195 0.63 -6.48 3.64
N PRO A 196 0.22 -7.21 4.69
CA PRO A 196 1.14 -8.06 5.46
C PRO A 196 1.58 -9.30 4.69
N ALA A 197 2.72 -9.87 5.07
CA ALA A 197 3.18 -11.15 4.54
C ALA A 197 2.13 -12.25 4.80
N GLY A 198 1.94 -13.14 3.83
CA GLY A 198 1.03 -14.28 3.90
C GLY A 198 -0.45 -13.95 3.68
N VAL A 199 -0.85 -12.68 3.65
CA VAL A 199 -2.24 -12.28 3.40
C VAL A 199 -2.51 -12.29 1.90
N VAL A 200 -3.57 -12.99 1.48
CA VAL A 200 -3.93 -13.10 0.06
C VAL A 200 -4.62 -11.82 -0.42
N GLN A 201 -4.20 -11.33 -1.58
CA GLN A 201 -4.68 -10.13 -2.23
C GLN A 201 -5.05 -10.39 -3.69
N TRP A 202 -6.08 -9.71 -4.18
CA TRP A 202 -6.40 -9.64 -5.61
C TRP A 202 -6.99 -8.27 -5.97
N THR A 203 -6.84 -7.87 -7.22
CA THR A 203 -7.25 -6.53 -7.68
C THR A 203 -7.98 -6.62 -9.01
N HIS A 204 -9.17 -6.05 -9.08
CA HIS A 204 -9.95 -5.95 -10.30
C HIS A 204 -10.07 -4.50 -10.75
N ASN A 205 -9.78 -4.24 -12.02
CA ASN A 205 -10.04 -2.94 -12.65
C ASN A 205 -11.45 -2.94 -13.25
N ASP A 206 -12.39 -2.30 -12.59
CA ASP A 206 -13.74 -2.04 -13.10
C ASP A 206 -13.94 -0.58 -13.54
N GLY A 207 -12.84 0.15 -13.75
CA GLY A 207 -12.83 1.46 -14.38
C GLY A 207 -12.66 1.40 -15.90
N ASP A 208 -12.81 2.55 -16.54
CA ASP A 208 -12.72 2.70 -18.00
C ASP A 208 -11.28 2.92 -18.50
N ASN A 209 -10.35 3.24 -17.59
CA ASN A 209 -8.94 3.50 -17.87
C ASN A 209 -8.06 2.44 -17.22
N ASP A 210 -6.80 2.33 -17.65
CA ASP A 210 -5.80 1.51 -16.98
C ASP A 210 -5.68 1.90 -15.49
N LEU A 211 -5.70 0.87 -14.64
CA LEU A 211 -5.39 0.95 -13.22
C LEU A 211 -3.90 0.68 -13.05
N ILE A 212 -3.16 1.68 -12.58
CA ILE A 212 -1.70 1.64 -12.42
C ILE A 212 -1.37 1.75 -10.93
N SER A 213 -0.58 0.81 -10.43
CA SER A 213 -0.12 0.82 -9.05
C SER A 213 1.37 0.52 -8.93
N ILE A 214 2.04 1.18 -8.00
CA ILE A 214 3.42 0.89 -7.59
C ILE A 214 3.40 0.17 -6.23
N THR A 215 4.11 -0.94 -6.13
CA THR A 215 4.22 -1.76 -4.93
C THR A 215 5.68 -1.82 -4.50
N LEU A 216 5.94 -1.54 -3.23
CA LEU A 216 7.25 -1.70 -2.60
C LEU A 216 7.17 -2.71 -1.49
N TYR A 217 7.92 -3.79 -1.64
CA TYR A 217 8.12 -4.84 -0.63
C TYR A 217 9.34 -4.52 0.21
N ASP A 218 9.29 -4.91 1.48
CA ASP A 218 10.42 -4.88 2.41
C ASP A 218 10.89 -6.31 2.67
N ALA A 219 11.93 -6.72 1.95
CA ALA A 219 12.48 -8.06 2.00
C ALA A 219 13.18 -8.35 3.34
N ASN A 220 13.72 -7.31 3.99
CA ASN A 220 14.43 -7.41 5.27
C ASN A 220 13.48 -7.34 6.48
N ASN A 221 12.17 -7.26 6.25
CA ASN A 221 11.18 -7.19 7.30
C ASN A 221 11.16 -8.47 8.15
N PHE A 222 10.93 -8.34 9.45
CA PHE A 222 10.86 -9.48 10.38
C PHE A 222 9.75 -10.51 10.04
N GLN A 223 8.75 -10.11 9.24
CA GLN A 223 7.73 -11.03 8.74
C GLN A 223 8.27 -12.01 7.70
N ASN A 224 9.31 -11.63 6.96
CA ASN A 224 10.01 -12.51 6.03
C ASN A 224 11.04 -13.35 6.78
N GLN A 225 10.76 -14.65 6.92
CA GLN A 225 11.62 -15.60 7.66
C GLN A 225 12.41 -16.52 6.74
N LEU A 226 12.40 -16.28 5.43
CA LEU A 226 13.04 -17.15 4.45
C LEU A 226 14.49 -16.71 4.22
N ASP A 227 14.65 -15.60 3.49
CA ASP A 227 15.91 -14.98 3.08
C ASP A 227 15.60 -13.56 2.55
N GLU A 228 16.59 -12.88 1.97
CA GLU A 228 16.46 -11.51 1.44
C GLU A 228 15.63 -11.43 0.15
N ASN A 229 15.04 -12.52 -0.34
CA ASN A 229 14.36 -12.57 -1.64
C ASN A 229 12.85 -12.53 -1.46
N VAL A 230 12.19 -11.68 -2.25
CA VAL A 230 10.72 -11.57 -2.26
C VAL A 230 10.13 -12.57 -3.24
N ARG A 231 9.13 -13.30 -2.77
CA ARG A 231 8.39 -14.33 -3.50
C ARG A 231 6.92 -14.00 -3.47
N ASN A 232 6.25 -14.12 -4.62
CA ASN A 232 4.80 -14.07 -4.68
C ASN A 232 4.26 -15.46 -5.02
N PHE A 233 3.42 -15.97 -4.13
CA PHE A 233 2.78 -17.27 -4.22
C PHE A 233 1.38 -17.06 -4.79
N PHE A 234 1.22 -17.29 -6.09
CA PHE A 234 -0.07 -17.20 -6.75
C PHE A 234 -0.92 -18.44 -6.45
N LEU A 235 -2.24 -18.23 -6.33
CA LEU A 235 -3.24 -19.30 -6.19
C LEU A 235 -3.86 -19.71 -7.54
N ALA A 236 -3.55 -18.97 -8.59
CA ALA A 236 -4.05 -19.20 -9.95
C ALA A 236 -3.11 -18.58 -10.99
N GLY A 237 -3.27 -18.99 -12.25
CA GLY A 237 -2.45 -18.50 -13.36
C GLY A 237 -1.12 -19.25 -13.50
N GLN A 238 -0.37 -18.93 -14.55
CA GLN A 238 0.91 -19.55 -14.84
C GLN A 238 1.79 -18.64 -15.70
N SER A 239 3.08 -18.56 -15.37
CA SER A 239 4.06 -17.86 -16.21
C SER A 239 4.43 -18.69 -17.45
N LYS A 240 4.50 -18.03 -18.62
CA LYS A 240 5.00 -18.66 -19.85
C LYS A 240 6.47 -19.06 -19.73
N GLN A 241 7.25 -18.25 -19.00
CA GLN A 241 8.70 -18.44 -18.84
C GLN A 241 9.02 -19.63 -17.91
N SER A 242 8.25 -19.80 -16.82
CA SER A 242 8.46 -20.95 -15.92
C SER A 242 8.08 -22.29 -16.55
N ARG A 243 7.22 -22.30 -17.57
CA ARG A 243 6.96 -23.50 -18.39
C ARG A 243 8.14 -23.87 -19.27
N GLU A 244 8.75 -22.89 -19.94
CA GLU A 244 9.89 -23.12 -20.81
C GLU A 244 11.09 -23.60 -19.99
N ASP A 245 11.34 -23.01 -18.82
CA ASP A 245 12.37 -23.43 -17.86
C ASP A 245 12.14 -24.85 -17.31
N ARG A 246 10.89 -25.21 -16.97
CA ARG A 246 10.55 -26.59 -16.53
C ARG A 246 10.70 -27.61 -17.66
N ARG A 247 10.45 -27.22 -18.91
CA ARG A 247 10.64 -28.09 -20.09
C ARG A 247 12.11 -28.28 -20.40
N SER A 248 12.91 -27.22 -20.33
CA SER A 248 14.36 -27.27 -20.56
C SER A 248 15.09 -28.00 -19.43
N GLN A 249 14.77 -27.77 -18.14
CA GLN A 249 15.34 -28.53 -17.02
C GLN A 249 15.02 -30.04 -17.06
N ARG A 250 13.86 -30.43 -17.62
CA ARG A 250 13.56 -31.84 -17.87
C ARG A 250 14.41 -32.43 -19.00
N GLN A 251 14.92 -31.62 -19.92
CA GLN A 251 15.81 -32.04 -21.01
C GLN A 251 17.30 -31.98 -20.64
N THR A 252 17.76 -31.03 -19.81
CA THR A 252 19.17 -30.92 -19.38
C THR A 252 19.58 -31.89 -18.27
N ARG A 253 18.66 -32.68 -17.71
CA ARG A 253 19.01 -33.77 -16.78
C ARG A 253 19.73 -34.94 -17.48
N GLU A 254 19.84 -34.96 -18.81
CA GLU A 254 20.58 -35.98 -19.56
C GLU A 254 21.94 -35.51 -20.11
N GLU A 255 22.24 -34.21 -20.18
CA GLU A 255 23.55 -33.72 -20.63
C GLU A 255 24.03 -32.54 -19.77
N GLY A 256 25.06 -32.78 -18.96
CA GLY A 256 25.72 -31.77 -18.14
C GLY A 256 26.28 -30.63 -18.99
N SER A 257 25.62 -29.48 -18.96
CA SER A 257 26.08 -28.26 -19.58
C SER A 257 25.64 -27.06 -18.74
N ASP A 258 26.54 -26.58 -17.90
CA ASP A 258 26.49 -25.25 -17.30
C ASP A 258 26.56 -24.19 -18.41
N ARG A 259 25.40 -23.63 -18.78
CA ARG A 259 25.33 -22.36 -19.51
C ARG A 259 24.37 -21.40 -18.81
N GLN A 260 24.99 -20.43 -18.15
CA GLN A 260 24.41 -19.27 -17.49
C GLN A 260 23.40 -18.52 -18.38
N SER A 261 22.16 -18.39 -17.89
CA SER A 261 21.35 -17.19 -18.08
C SER A 261 21.49 -16.34 -16.82
N ARG A 262 22.11 -15.17 -16.90
CA ARG A 262 22.13 -14.15 -15.83
C ARG A 262 20.75 -13.47 -15.73
N GLU A 263 19.71 -14.24 -15.41
CA GLU A 263 18.56 -13.70 -14.67
C GLU A 263 18.89 -13.93 -13.20
N SER A 264 18.73 -12.92 -12.35
CA SER A 264 18.80 -13.18 -10.90
C SER A 264 17.70 -14.19 -10.56
N ASP A 265 18.04 -15.20 -9.76
CA ASP A 265 17.07 -16.19 -9.29
C ASP A 265 15.89 -15.53 -8.55
N ASP A 266 16.11 -14.30 -8.06
CA ASP A 266 15.18 -13.51 -7.25
C ASP A 266 14.03 -12.93 -8.09
N ASP A 267 14.29 -12.45 -9.31
CA ASP A 267 13.25 -11.95 -10.22
C ASP A 267 12.32 -13.06 -10.71
N LYS A 268 12.83 -14.29 -10.85
CA LYS A 268 12.00 -15.45 -11.18
C LYS A 268 11.01 -15.76 -10.05
N ALA A 269 11.44 -15.60 -8.81
CA ALA A 269 10.66 -15.89 -7.61
C ALA A 269 9.43 -14.98 -7.45
N LEU A 270 9.45 -13.76 -7.99
CA LEU A 270 8.31 -12.83 -7.97
C LEU A 270 7.13 -13.25 -8.86
N LEU A 271 7.36 -14.07 -9.89
CA LEU A 271 6.36 -14.44 -10.92
C LEU A 271 6.48 -15.93 -11.31
N GLU A 272 6.76 -16.79 -10.33
CA GLU A 272 7.27 -18.14 -10.57
C GLU A 272 6.17 -19.12 -11.03
N ALA A 273 5.19 -19.42 -10.18
CA ALA A 273 4.07 -20.31 -10.52
C ALA A 273 2.93 -20.25 -9.49
N ASN A 274 1.76 -20.73 -9.92
CA ASN A 274 0.68 -21.12 -9.03
C ASN A 274 1.12 -22.28 -8.12
N ILE A 275 0.94 -22.13 -6.81
CA ILE A 275 1.35 -23.12 -5.81
C ILE A 275 0.62 -24.46 -5.99
N LEU A 276 -0.60 -24.43 -6.53
CA LEU A 276 -1.42 -25.62 -6.74
C LEU A 276 -0.82 -26.54 -7.80
N THR A 277 0.02 -26.00 -8.69
CA THR A 277 0.74 -26.79 -9.71
C THR A 277 1.65 -27.87 -9.08
N GLY A 278 2.13 -27.63 -7.86
CA GLY A 278 3.07 -28.51 -7.15
C GLY A 278 2.42 -29.70 -6.46
N PHE A 279 1.10 -29.69 -6.25
CA PHE A 279 0.37 -30.82 -5.66
C PHE A 279 0.01 -31.87 -6.71
N GLN A 280 -0.06 -33.13 -6.27
CA GLN A 280 -0.51 -34.26 -7.08
C GLN A 280 -2.02 -34.20 -7.32
N ASP A 281 -2.47 -34.62 -8.50
CA ASP A 281 -3.88 -34.57 -8.89
C ASP A 281 -4.75 -35.40 -7.94
N GLU A 282 -4.28 -36.58 -7.54
CA GLU A 282 -5.01 -37.50 -6.68
C GLU A 282 -5.29 -36.88 -5.31
N ILE A 283 -4.31 -36.15 -4.75
CA ILE A 283 -4.44 -35.45 -3.48
C ILE A 283 -5.46 -34.32 -3.60
N LEU A 284 -5.39 -33.52 -4.67
CA LEU A 284 -6.34 -32.42 -4.88
C LEU A 284 -7.76 -32.93 -5.10
N GLN A 285 -7.94 -34.02 -5.85
CA GLN A 285 -9.24 -34.67 -6.03
C GLN A 285 -9.80 -35.20 -4.70
N GLU A 286 -8.95 -35.77 -3.84
CA GLU A 286 -9.39 -36.26 -2.53
C GLU A 286 -9.80 -35.12 -1.58
N ILE A 287 -9.09 -33.99 -1.62
CA ILE A 287 -9.43 -32.80 -0.79
C ILE A 287 -10.71 -32.14 -1.31
N PHE A 288 -10.83 -31.99 -2.63
CA PHE A 288 -11.98 -31.37 -3.29
C PHE A 288 -12.97 -32.43 -3.81
N ARG A 289 -13.51 -33.26 -2.92
CA ARG A 289 -14.29 -34.49 -3.21
C ARG A 289 -15.46 -34.38 -4.21
N ASN A 290 -15.91 -33.18 -4.55
CA ASN A 290 -17.01 -32.93 -5.48
C ASN A 290 -16.57 -32.14 -6.73
N VAL A 291 -15.26 -32.07 -6.99
CA VAL A 291 -14.67 -31.36 -8.12
C VAL A 291 -14.13 -32.37 -9.12
N ASP A 292 -14.55 -32.25 -10.37
CA ASP A 292 -14.12 -33.15 -11.45
C ASP A 292 -12.64 -32.94 -11.82
N GLN A 293 -12.06 -33.94 -12.48
CA GLN A 293 -10.65 -33.93 -12.88
C GLN A 293 -10.28 -32.78 -13.82
N GLU A 294 -11.18 -32.36 -14.72
CA GLU A 294 -10.94 -31.23 -15.62
C GLU A 294 -10.80 -29.93 -14.82
N THR A 295 -11.64 -29.74 -13.81
CA THR A 295 -11.59 -28.60 -12.90
C THR A 295 -10.32 -28.62 -12.05
N ILE A 296 -9.84 -29.79 -11.61
CA ILE A 296 -8.53 -29.92 -10.94
C ILE A 296 -7.37 -29.54 -11.88
N SER A 297 -7.37 -29.99 -13.15
CA SER A 297 -6.36 -29.58 -14.13
C SER A 297 -6.39 -28.06 -14.40
N LYS A 298 -7.58 -27.43 -14.40
CA LYS A 298 -7.72 -25.97 -14.50
C LYS A 298 -7.18 -25.25 -13.26
N LEU A 299 -7.47 -25.77 -12.06
CA LEU A 299 -6.97 -25.25 -10.78
C LEU A 299 -5.43 -25.23 -10.74
N ARG A 300 -4.80 -26.27 -11.29
CA ARG A 300 -3.34 -26.38 -11.44
C ARG A 300 -2.78 -25.53 -12.59
N GLY A 301 -3.62 -24.89 -13.40
CA GLY A 301 -3.19 -24.02 -14.50
C GLY A 301 -2.43 -24.73 -15.63
N GLU A 302 -2.61 -26.05 -15.80
CA GLU A 302 -1.79 -26.90 -16.69
C GLU A 302 -1.82 -26.49 -18.17
N ASN A 303 -2.84 -25.75 -18.60
CA ASN A 303 -2.95 -25.18 -19.94
C ASN A 303 -3.20 -23.66 -19.95
N ASP A 304 -3.13 -22.99 -18.80
CA ASP A 304 -3.36 -21.55 -18.73
C ASP A 304 -2.15 -20.77 -19.25
N GLN A 305 -2.36 -19.90 -20.24
CA GLN A 305 -1.32 -19.06 -20.84
C GLN A 305 -1.60 -17.56 -20.66
N ARG A 306 -2.61 -17.21 -19.87
CA ARG A 306 -3.07 -15.84 -19.67
C ARG A 306 -2.17 -15.05 -18.72
N GLY A 307 -1.23 -15.70 -18.03
CA GLY A 307 -0.35 -15.07 -17.05
C GLY A 307 -1.06 -14.86 -15.71
N PHE A 308 -0.76 -13.74 -15.05
CA PHE A 308 -1.26 -13.43 -13.70
C PHE A 308 -2.28 -12.27 -13.68
N ILE A 309 -2.53 -11.65 -14.81
CA ILE A 309 -3.58 -10.63 -14.99
C ILE A 309 -4.49 -11.08 -16.13
N VAL A 310 -5.71 -11.50 -15.79
CA VAL A 310 -6.66 -12.11 -16.74
C VAL A 310 -7.81 -11.17 -17.06
N GLN A 311 -8.46 -11.35 -18.20
CA GLN A 311 -9.66 -10.58 -18.55
C GLN A 311 -10.89 -11.15 -17.83
N ALA A 312 -11.61 -10.31 -17.08
CA ALA A 312 -12.81 -10.64 -16.32
C ALA A 312 -13.87 -9.52 -16.45
N ARG A 313 -14.53 -9.39 -17.59
CA ARG A 313 -15.44 -8.26 -17.90
C ARG A 313 -16.78 -8.27 -17.15
N ASP A 314 -17.25 -9.45 -16.73
CA ASP A 314 -18.59 -9.64 -16.15
C ASP A 314 -18.54 -9.99 -14.65
N LEU A 315 -17.54 -9.48 -13.93
CA LEU A 315 -17.35 -9.79 -12.51
C LEU A 315 -18.42 -9.11 -11.65
N LYS A 316 -19.39 -9.88 -11.15
CA LYS A 316 -20.50 -9.38 -10.32
C LYS A 316 -20.11 -9.32 -8.84
N LEU A 317 -19.39 -8.26 -8.45
CA LEU A 317 -19.02 -8.02 -7.05
C LEU A 317 -19.99 -7.06 -6.37
N ARG A 318 -20.52 -7.43 -5.19
CA ARG A 318 -21.28 -6.49 -4.34
C ARG A 318 -20.32 -5.74 -3.41
N VAL A 319 -19.87 -4.58 -3.86
CA VAL A 319 -19.04 -3.67 -3.06
C VAL A 319 -19.93 -2.61 -2.42
N PRO A 320 -19.95 -2.43 -1.08
CA PRO A 320 -20.63 -1.32 -0.45
C PRO A 320 -20.16 0.03 -1.03
N GLU A 321 -21.10 0.91 -1.36
CA GLU A 321 -20.76 2.25 -1.85
C GLU A 321 -20.07 3.08 -0.75
N GLU A 322 -19.02 3.82 -1.13
CA GLU A 322 -18.41 4.82 -0.24
C GLU A 322 -19.38 6.02 -0.09
N TYR A 323 -20.30 5.98 0.87
CA TYR A 323 -21.06 7.18 1.24
C TYR A 323 -20.12 8.19 1.90
N GLU A 324 -19.85 9.31 1.22
CA GLU A 324 -18.88 10.33 1.64
C GLU A 324 -19.24 11.07 2.96
N GLU A 325 -20.41 10.84 3.54
CA GLU A 325 -20.90 11.54 4.75
C GLU A 325 -20.40 11.00 6.11
N GLU A 326 -19.73 9.83 6.19
CA GLU A 326 -19.26 9.31 7.49
C GLU A 326 -18.08 10.10 8.12
N LEU A 327 -17.49 11.04 7.39
CA LEU A 327 -16.42 11.91 7.92
C LEU A 327 -16.92 13.00 8.89
N GLN A 328 -18.23 13.25 9.00
CA GLN A 328 -18.77 14.19 10.00
C GLN A 328 -19.13 13.53 11.34
N ARG A 329 -19.30 12.20 11.42
CA ARG A 329 -19.56 11.51 12.70
C ARG A 329 -18.29 11.18 13.49
N GLY A 330 -17.10 11.22 12.87
CA GLY A 330 -15.82 10.96 13.53
C GLY A 330 -15.31 12.05 14.50
N ARG A 331 -16.00 13.20 14.62
CA ARG A 331 -15.67 14.25 15.61
C ARG A 331 -16.49 14.16 16.91
N GLY A 332 -17.35 13.15 17.06
CA GLY A 332 -18.23 12.96 18.22
C GLY A 332 -17.75 11.98 19.30
N ASP A 333 -16.87 11.02 19.01
CA ASP A 333 -16.49 9.98 19.99
C ASP A 333 -15.07 10.20 20.56
N ARG A 334 -14.90 11.31 21.26
CA ARG A 334 -13.95 11.37 22.38
C ARG A 334 -14.71 10.95 23.63
N LYS A 335 -14.35 9.77 24.16
CA LYS A 335 -14.75 9.14 25.45
C LYS A 335 -15.72 7.95 25.34
N ARG A 336 -15.22 6.83 24.82
CA ARG A 336 -15.46 5.52 25.44
C ARG A 336 -14.15 4.76 25.54
N GLY A 337 -13.41 5.03 26.62
CA GLY A 337 -12.47 4.06 27.18
C GLY A 337 -13.28 2.88 27.69
N GLY A 338 -13.61 1.95 26.79
CA GLY A 338 -14.17 0.65 27.13
C GLY A 338 -13.03 -0.33 27.32
N SER A 339 -12.65 -0.55 28.58
CA SER A 339 -12.06 -1.81 29.02
C SER A 339 -13.05 -2.93 28.72
N GLY A 340 -13.08 -3.37 27.46
CA GLY A 340 -13.76 -4.57 27.02
C GLY A 340 -12.69 -5.64 26.89
N ARG A 341 -12.71 -6.62 27.79
CA ARG A 341 -12.08 -7.92 27.54
C ARG A 341 -12.58 -8.42 26.18
N SER A 342 -11.78 -8.24 25.13
CA SER A 342 -12.15 -8.62 23.77
C SER A 342 -11.54 -9.98 23.48
N ASN A 343 -12.41 -10.89 23.05
CA ASN A 343 -12.08 -12.25 22.68
C ASN A 343 -11.23 -12.24 21.40
N GLY A 344 -10.03 -12.80 21.47
CA GLY A 344 -9.21 -13.20 20.31
C GLY A 344 -8.57 -12.04 19.51
N LEU A 345 -7.23 -12.05 19.42
CA LEU A 345 -6.46 -11.18 18.51
C LEU A 345 -6.93 -11.29 17.04
N GLU A 346 -7.55 -12.42 16.67
CA GLU A 346 -8.13 -12.67 15.35
C GLU A 346 -9.26 -11.68 15.00
N GLN A 347 -10.17 -11.35 15.94
CA GLN A 347 -11.30 -10.44 15.66
C GLN A 347 -10.85 -8.98 15.42
N ALA A 348 -9.72 -8.57 16.00
CA ALA A 348 -9.15 -7.24 15.79
C ALA A 348 -8.50 -7.11 14.41
N PHE A 349 -7.87 -8.17 13.91
CA PHE A 349 -7.19 -8.19 12.61
C PHE A 349 -8.18 -8.23 11.44
N CYS A 350 -9.28 -9.01 11.56
CA CYS A 350 -10.33 -9.11 10.53
C CYS A 350 -10.99 -7.77 10.17
N ASN A 351 -11.04 -6.84 11.13
CA ASN A 351 -11.73 -5.56 10.99
C ASN A 351 -10.77 -4.38 10.69
N LEU A 352 -9.49 -4.67 10.43
CA LEU A 352 -8.53 -3.61 10.13
C LEU A 352 -8.92 -2.82 8.87
N LYS A 353 -8.45 -1.58 8.87
CA LYS A 353 -8.51 -0.70 7.71
C LYS A 353 -7.24 -0.95 6.88
N PHE A 354 -7.42 -1.35 5.63
CA PHE A 354 -6.34 -1.71 4.71
C PHE A 354 -6.02 -0.62 3.70
N LYS A 355 -6.56 0.59 3.84
CA LYS A 355 -6.24 1.70 2.94
C LYS A 355 -6.35 3.08 3.55
N GLN A 356 -5.60 4.03 3.00
CA GLN A 356 -5.73 5.46 3.28
C GLN A 356 -5.39 6.28 2.05
N ASN A 357 -6.26 7.23 1.68
CA ASN A 357 -5.99 8.11 0.54
C ASN A 357 -5.10 9.31 0.94
N VAL A 358 -3.99 9.49 0.23
CA VAL A 358 -2.98 10.55 0.45
C VAL A 358 -3.10 11.74 -0.51
N ASN A 359 -4.01 11.69 -1.48
CA ASN A 359 -4.20 12.77 -2.44
C ASN A 359 -5.04 13.92 -1.88
N ARG A 360 -5.77 13.72 -0.79
CA ARG A 360 -6.65 14.72 -0.18
C ARG A 360 -5.83 15.90 0.40
N PRO A 361 -5.90 17.12 -0.20
CA PRO A 361 -5.14 18.27 0.30
C PRO A 361 -5.57 18.70 1.71
N SER A 362 -6.84 18.45 2.08
CA SER A 362 -7.39 18.74 3.41
C SER A 362 -6.79 17.88 4.54
N ARG A 363 -6.01 16.86 4.21
CA ARG A 363 -5.29 15.99 5.16
C ARG A 363 -3.79 16.24 5.18
N ALA A 364 -3.32 17.34 4.61
CA ALA A 364 -1.90 17.67 4.60
C ALA A 364 -1.39 17.91 6.04
N ASP A 365 -0.28 17.27 6.40
CA ASP A 365 0.40 17.48 7.69
C ASP A 365 1.26 18.75 7.64
N VAL A 366 1.86 19.00 6.47
CA VAL A 366 2.58 20.23 6.16
C VAL A 366 1.98 20.84 4.91
N PHE A 367 1.61 22.12 4.97
CA PHE A 367 1.08 22.85 3.83
C PHE A 367 1.65 24.26 3.76
N ASN A 368 2.20 24.62 2.60
CA ASN A 368 2.60 25.97 2.27
C ASN A 368 1.94 26.34 0.93
N PRO A 369 0.99 27.29 0.89
CA PRO A 369 0.18 27.59 -0.29
C PRO A 369 0.97 28.13 -1.49
N ARG A 370 2.26 28.44 -1.32
CA ARG A 370 3.15 28.90 -2.38
C ARG A 370 4.32 27.97 -2.67
N ALA A 371 4.35 26.80 -2.05
CA ALA A 371 5.46 25.86 -2.20
C ALA A 371 5.03 24.41 -2.33
N GLY A 372 3.97 23.96 -1.64
CA GLY A 372 3.59 22.55 -1.69
C GLY A 372 2.91 22.00 -0.45
N ARG A 373 2.75 20.68 -0.41
CA ARG A 373 2.17 19.91 0.70
C ARG A 373 2.87 18.57 0.91
N ILE A 374 2.76 18.06 2.14
CA ILE A 374 3.16 16.71 2.54
C ILE A 374 1.97 16.06 3.25
N ASN A 375 1.64 14.84 2.85
CA ASN A 375 0.64 13.99 3.48
C ASN A 375 1.31 12.68 3.91
N THR A 376 1.21 12.31 5.18
CA THR A 376 1.86 11.11 5.75
C THR A 376 0.82 10.05 6.11
N VAL A 377 1.14 8.79 5.85
CA VAL A 377 0.42 7.61 6.32
C VAL A 377 1.37 6.77 7.15
N ASN A 378 1.05 6.64 8.43
CA ASN A 378 1.83 5.94 9.44
C ASN A 378 0.88 5.20 10.40
N SER A 379 1.41 4.47 11.37
CA SER A 379 0.59 3.69 12.30
C SER A 379 -0.42 4.53 13.11
N ASN A 380 -0.18 5.83 13.29
CA ASN A 380 -1.13 6.71 13.98
C ASN A 380 -2.44 6.93 13.22
N ASN A 381 -2.44 6.82 11.89
CA ASN A 381 -3.62 7.05 11.06
C ASN A 381 -4.07 5.84 10.23
N LEU A 382 -3.22 4.80 10.16
CA LEU A 382 -3.51 3.51 9.56
C LEU A 382 -2.84 2.40 10.39
N PRO A 383 -3.48 1.89 11.47
CA PRO A 383 -2.84 1.04 12.49
C PRO A 383 -2.16 -0.24 11.98
N ILE A 384 -2.60 -0.81 10.86
CA ILE A 384 -1.95 -1.97 10.24
C ILE A 384 -0.48 -1.70 9.87
N LEU A 385 -0.09 -0.43 9.69
CA LEU A 385 1.29 -0.05 9.44
C LEU A 385 2.22 -0.39 10.60
N GLU A 386 1.75 -0.39 11.86
CA GLU A 386 2.53 -0.87 13.01
C GLU A 386 2.88 -2.35 12.87
N PHE A 387 1.95 -3.14 12.34
CA PHE A 387 2.12 -4.58 12.17
C PHE A 387 3.15 -4.92 11.09
N ILE A 388 3.22 -4.11 10.03
CA ILE A 388 4.14 -4.35 8.90
C ILE A 388 5.41 -3.51 8.96
N GLN A 389 5.53 -2.58 9.91
CA GLN A 389 6.68 -1.66 10.07
C GLN A 389 6.99 -0.82 8.82
N LEU A 390 5.96 -0.36 8.09
CA LEU A 390 6.13 0.47 6.89
C LEU A 390 5.33 1.78 7.02
N SER A 391 5.77 2.83 6.32
CA SER A 391 5.01 4.08 6.18
C SER A 391 5.14 4.66 4.78
N ALA A 392 4.28 5.63 4.47
CA ALA A 392 4.26 6.31 3.18
C ALA A 392 4.07 7.82 3.34
N GLN A 393 4.62 8.60 2.43
CA GLN A 393 4.37 10.03 2.30
C GLN A 393 4.05 10.37 0.85
N HIS A 394 3.10 11.28 0.64
CA HIS A 394 2.87 11.90 -0.65
C HIS A 394 3.28 13.36 -0.57
N VAL A 395 4.19 13.78 -1.43
CA VAL A 395 4.72 15.14 -1.47
C VAL A 395 4.40 15.77 -2.81
N VAL A 396 3.88 16.99 -2.75
CA VAL A 396 3.63 17.83 -3.93
C VAL A 396 4.42 19.12 -3.76
N LEU A 397 5.35 19.40 -4.66
CA LEU A 397 6.07 20.67 -4.75
C LEU A 397 5.56 21.46 -5.97
N TYR A 398 5.22 22.73 -5.74
CA TYR A 398 4.86 23.66 -6.80
C TYR A 398 6.10 24.14 -7.58
N LYS A 399 5.86 24.94 -8.64
CA LYS A 399 6.92 25.50 -9.50
C LYS A 399 8.12 26.00 -8.68
N ASN A 400 9.30 25.47 -8.97
CA ASN A 400 10.59 25.86 -8.37
C ASN A 400 10.66 25.75 -6.83
N ALA A 401 9.67 25.15 -6.17
CA ALA A 401 9.66 24.98 -4.71
C ALA A 401 10.71 23.97 -4.28
N ILE A 402 11.09 24.05 -3.00
CA ILE A 402 12.17 23.24 -2.44
C ILE A 402 11.60 22.44 -1.27
N LEU A 403 11.80 21.12 -1.28
CA LEU A 403 11.81 20.37 -0.03
C LEU A 403 13.18 20.57 0.61
N GLY A 404 13.19 21.11 1.81
CA GLY A 404 14.37 21.43 2.57
C GLY A 404 15.31 20.24 2.76
N PRO A 405 16.63 20.51 2.94
CA PRO A 405 17.58 19.46 3.27
C PRO A 405 17.16 18.76 4.56
N ARG A 406 17.04 17.43 4.52
CA ARG A 406 16.64 16.58 5.65
C ARG A 406 17.29 15.21 5.54
N TRP A 407 17.33 14.44 6.64
CA TRP A 407 17.66 13.02 6.60
C TRP A 407 16.59 12.19 7.35
N ASN A 408 16.47 10.90 7.03
CA ASN A 408 15.64 9.97 7.77
C ASN A 408 16.44 9.40 8.96
N LEU A 409 15.90 9.45 10.18
CA LEU A 409 16.62 8.98 11.37
C LEU A 409 16.57 7.46 11.55
N ASN A 410 15.47 6.82 11.18
CA ASN A 410 15.16 5.42 11.51
C ASN A 410 14.62 4.61 10.32
N ALA A 411 14.75 5.11 9.08
CA ALA A 411 14.24 4.43 7.91
C ALA A 411 15.08 4.70 6.66
N HIS A 412 15.20 3.71 5.80
CA HIS A 412 15.48 3.91 4.38
C HIS A 412 14.21 4.43 3.69
N SER A 413 14.36 5.05 2.52
CA SER A 413 13.20 5.44 1.72
C SER A 413 13.36 5.19 0.24
N ALA A 414 12.26 4.86 -0.43
CA ALA A 414 12.18 4.78 -1.88
C ALA A 414 11.21 5.86 -2.38
N LEU A 415 11.74 6.80 -3.16
CA LEU A 415 11.00 7.90 -3.75
C LEU A 415 10.58 7.52 -5.17
N TYR A 416 9.28 7.35 -5.42
CA TYR A 416 8.70 7.12 -6.75
C TYR A 416 8.05 8.38 -7.30
N VAL A 417 8.59 8.93 -8.38
CA VAL A 417 8.08 10.16 -9.00
C VAL A 417 6.80 9.87 -9.77
N THR A 418 5.69 10.48 -9.37
CA THR A 418 4.37 10.27 -10.00
C THR A 418 4.07 11.33 -11.06
N ARG A 419 4.55 12.57 -10.89
CA ARG A 419 4.35 13.68 -11.84
C ARG A 419 5.50 14.69 -11.82
N GLY A 420 5.73 15.31 -12.98
CA GLY A 420 6.72 16.38 -13.12
C GLY A 420 8.16 15.89 -13.04
N GLU A 421 9.04 16.82 -12.70
CA GLU A 421 10.49 16.61 -12.68
C GLU A 421 11.15 17.60 -11.71
N GLY A 422 12.35 17.28 -11.26
CA GLY A 422 13.12 18.18 -10.42
C GLY A 422 14.51 17.67 -10.12
N ARG A 423 15.36 18.54 -9.59
CA ARG A 423 16.73 18.19 -9.19
C ARG A 423 16.73 17.66 -7.78
N VAL A 424 17.39 16.53 -7.57
CA VAL A 424 17.60 15.92 -6.26
C VAL A 424 19.09 15.87 -5.98
N GLN A 425 19.47 16.18 -4.75
CA GLN A 425 20.83 15.99 -4.27
C GLN A 425 20.78 15.13 -3.01
N VAL A 426 21.62 14.09 -2.98
CA VAL A 426 21.78 13.19 -1.84
C VAL A 426 23.24 13.20 -1.41
N VAL A 427 23.48 13.38 -0.12
CA VAL A 427 24.81 13.47 0.50
C VAL A 427 24.97 12.31 1.50
N GLY A 428 26.05 11.55 1.32
CA GLY A 428 26.42 10.44 2.19
C GLY A 428 27.12 10.89 3.48
N ASP A 429 27.52 9.93 4.29
CA ASP A 429 28.20 10.11 5.58
C ASP A 429 29.59 10.77 5.47
N GLU A 430 30.27 10.59 4.34
CA GLU A 430 31.52 11.30 4.03
C GLU A 430 31.33 12.78 3.64
N GLY A 431 30.09 13.27 3.60
CA GLY A 431 29.77 14.63 3.14
C GLY A 431 29.90 14.84 1.64
N ARG A 432 30.13 13.77 0.87
CA ARG A 432 30.17 13.78 -0.60
C ARG A 432 28.76 13.65 -1.17
N SER A 433 28.50 14.33 -2.28
CA SER A 433 27.27 14.16 -3.05
C SER A 433 27.31 12.81 -3.76
N VAL A 434 26.50 11.86 -3.31
CA VAL A 434 26.37 10.51 -3.91
C VAL A 434 25.28 10.48 -4.99
N PHE A 435 24.42 11.50 -5.02
CA PHE A 435 23.48 11.77 -6.12
C PHE A 435 23.38 13.28 -6.32
N ASP A 436 23.38 13.74 -7.56
CA ASP A 436 23.08 15.13 -7.94
C ASP A 436 22.62 15.16 -9.39
N ASP A 437 21.34 14.89 -9.61
CA ASP A 437 20.75 14.81 -10.95
C ASP A 437 19.26 15.15 -10.92
N ASN A 438 18.65 15.22 -12.10
CA ASN A 438 17.21 15.33 -12.24
C ASN A 438 16.55 13.96 -12.08
N VAL A 439 15.37 13.97 -11.45
CA VAL A 439 14.42 12.86 -11.44
C VAL A 439 13.17 13.25 -12.22
N GLN A 440 12.56 12.28 -12.87
CA GLN A 440 11.34 12.45 -13.68
C GLN A 440 10.32 11.36 -13.40
N ARG A 441 9.08 11.59 -13.83
CA ARG A 441 7.96 10.64 -13.69
C ARG A 441 8.37 9.20 -14.06
N GLY A 442 7.99 8.26 -13.21
CA GLY A 442 8.19 6.82 -13.42
C GLY A 442 9.52 6.28 -12.88
N GLN A 443 10.42 7.15 -12.40
CA GLN A 443 11.67 6.75 -11.77
C GLN A 443 11.52 6.52 -10.26
N ILE A 444 12.36 5.62 -9.73
CA ILE A 444 12.57 5.41 -8.29
C ILE A 444 13.99 5.86 -7.91
N LEU A 445 14.11 6.60 -6.81
CA LEU A 445 15.37 6.87 -6.14
C LEU A 445 15.32 6.32 -4.71
N VAL A 446 16.20 5.38 -4.37
CA VAL A 446 16.34 4.87 -3.01
C VAL A 446 17.35 5.71 -2.24
N VAL A 447 16.95 6.19 -1.07
CA VAL A 447 17.76 7.02 -0.17
C VAL A 447 17.97 6.25 1.13
N PRO A 448 19.21 5.81 1.42
CA PRO A 448 19.52 5.12 2.66
C PRO A 448 19.26 5.96 3.92
N GLN A 449 19.02 5.28 5.04
CA GLN A 449 18.92 5.93 6.35
C GLN A 449 20.15 6.81 6.63
N GLY A 450 19.93 7.98 7.22
CA GLY A 450 21.02 8.91 7.58
C GLY A 450 21.55 9.77 6.41
N PHE A 451 21.32 9.40 5.16
CA PHE A 451 21.75 10.21 4.01
C PHE A 451 20.90 11.49 3.95
N ALA A 452 21.55 12.63 3.74
CA ALA A 452 20.87 13.92 3.66
C ALA A 452 20.38 14.15 2.24
N VAL A 453 19.11 14.49 2.08
CA VAL A 453 18.46 14.73 0.79
C VAL A 453 17.82 16.11 0.72
N VAL A 454 17.93 16.77 -0.42
CA VAL A 454 17.22 18.00 -0.77
C VAL A 454 16.63 17.85 -2.16
N LEU A 455 15.41 18.36 -2.36
CA LEU A 455 14.73 18.32 -3.66
C LEU A 455 14.29 19.72 -4.07
N LYS A 456 14.50 20.06 -5.35
CA LYS A 456 13.98 21.27 -5.96
C LYS A 456 13.16 20.92 -7.18
N ALA A 457 11.88 21.29 -7.15
CA ALA A 457 10.97 21.09 -8.27
C ALA A 457 11.39 21.90 -9.49
N GLY A 458 11.10 21.36 -10.68
CA GLY A 458 11.19 22.06 -11.96
C GLY A 458 10.08 23.10 -12.13
N ARG A 459 9.88 23.53 -13.38
CA ARG A 459 8.90 24.58 -13.72
C ARG A 459 7.46 24.11 -13.61
N GLU A 460 7.21 22.85 -13.92
CA GLU A 460 5.87 22.22 -13.86
C GLU A 460 5.52 21.66 -12.47
N GLY A 461 6.42 21.81 -11.49
CA GLY A 461 6.30 21.17 -10.19
C GLY A 461 6.86 19.75 -10.17
N LEU A 462 6.82 19.11 -9.00
CA LEU A 462 7.29 17.76 -8.77
C LEU A 462 6.37 17.07 -7.75
N GLU A 463 5.90 15.87 -8.08
CA GLU A 463 5.05 15.04 -7.23
C GLU A 463 5.64 13.64 -7.11
N TRP A 464 5.68 13.10 -5.90
CA TRP A 464 6.17 11.75 -5.66
C TRP A 464 5.53 11.13 -4.42
N VAL A 465 5.56 9.80 -4.39
CA VAL A 465 5.28 9.02 -3.18
C VAL A 465 6.59 8.46 -2.66
N GLU A 466 6.83 8.65 -1.37
CA GLU A 466 7.99 8.17 -0.66
C GLU A 466 7.56 7.08 0.33
N LEU A 467 8.06 5.87 0.13
CA LEU A 467 7.76 4.69 0.94
C LEU A 467 8.96 4.43 1.87
N LYS A 468 8.71 4.07 3.13
CA LYS A 468 9.73 3.98 4.18
C LYS A 468 9.56 2.69 4.98
N ASN A 469 10.67 2.03 5.31
CA ASN A 469 10.68 0.79 6.11
C ASN A 469 10.70 1.04 7.63
N ASP A 470 9.84 1.95 8.08
CA ASP A 470 9.50 2.11 9.49
C ASP A 470 8.07 2.65 9.56
N ASP A 471 7.25 2.16 10.50
CA ASP A 471 5.84 2.56 10.59
C ASP A 471 5.64 4.00 11.02
N ASN A 472 6.62 4.59 11.70
CA ASN A 472 6.64 5.95 12.20
C ASN A 472 7.96 6.63 11.82
N ALA A 473 8.35 6.51 10.55
CA ALA A 473 9.59 7.07 10.05
C ALA A 473 9.73 8.57 10.38
N ILE A 474 10.85 8.92 11.01
CA ILE A 474 11.15 10.25 11.53
C ILE A 474 12.16 10.92 10.60
N THR A 475 11.89 12.16 10.23
CA THR A 475 12.79 13.01 9.43
C THR A 475 13.36 14.15 10.26
N SER A 476 14.63 14.47 10.06
CA SER A 476 15.32 15.59 10.71
C SER A 476 15.64 16.68 9.69
N PRO A 477 14.95 17.84 9.72
CA PRO A 477 15.25 18.95 8.83
C PRO A 477 16.54 19.68 9.21
N ILE A 478 17.35 20.06 8.23
CA ILE A 478 18.57 20.87 8.39
C ILE A 478 18.25 22.37 8.40
N ALA A 479 17.25 22.80 7.64
CA ALA A 479 16.84 24.21 7.52
C ALA A 479 15.36 24.42 7.84
N GLY A 480 14.99 25.65 8.22
CA GLY A 480 13.60 26.05 8.53
C GLY A 480 13.27 26.04 10.02
N LYS A 481 11.99 26.25 10.33
CA LYS A 481 11.50 26.49 11.70
C LYS A 481 11.63 25.29 12.65
N THR A 482 11.68 24.08 12.13
CA THR A 482 11.80 22.83 12.91
C THR A 482 13.19 22.18 12.77
N SER A 483 14.17 22.92 12.27
CA SER A 483 15.48 22.35 11.93
C SER A 483 16.44 22.16 13.10
N VAL A 484 17.39 21.25 12.91
CA VAL A 484 18.51 21.05 13.84
C VAL A 484 19.37 22.31 14.00
N LEU A 485 19.62 23.06 12.92
CA LEU A 485 20.34 24.34 13.02
C LEU A 485 19.57 25.35 13.88
N ARG A 486 18.23 25.31 13.85
CA ARG A 486 17.42 26.13 14.75
C ARG A 486 17.53 25.70 16.21
N ALA A 487 17.72 24.41 16.48
CA ALA A 487 17.85 23.89 17.84
C ALA A 487 19.22 24.19 18.49
N ILE A 488 20.30 24.33 17.71
CA ILE A 488 21.65 24.57 18.23
C ILE A 488 21.81 26.01 18.76
N PRO A 489 22.41 26.24 19.95
CA PRO A 489 22.68 27.59 20.46
C PRO A 489 23.46 28.47 19.47
N VAL A 490 23.14 29.77 19.41
CA VAL A 490 23.72 30.68 18.42
C VAL A 490 25.25 30.79 18.55
N GLU A 491 25.77 30.76 19.79
CA GLU A 491 27.21 30.79 20.06
C GLU A 491 27.91 29.53 19.56
N VAL A 492 27.27 28.37 19.65
CA VAL A 492 27.83 27.11 19.13
C VAL A 492 27.95 27.22 17.61
N LEU A 493 26.91 27.67 16.91
CA LEU A 493 26.95 27.86 15.45
C LEU A 493 28.01 28.91 15.03
N ALA A 494 28.10 30.02 15.77
CA ALA A 494 29.07 31.08 15.49
C ALA A 494 30.50 30.54 15.54
N ASN A 495 30.84 29.79 16.60
CA ASN A 495 32.17 29.19 16.74
C ASN A 495 32.39 28.00 15.79
N SER A 496 31.37 27.17 15.54
CA SER A 496 31.48 26.00 14.64
C SER A 496 31.72 26.38 13.18
N TYR A 497 31.19 27.52 12.73
CA TYR A 497 31.32 27.97 11.34
C TYR A 497 32.26 29.15 11.15
N ASP A 498 32.92 29.61 12.22
CA ASP A 498 33.76 30.82 12.22
C ASP A 498 33.03 32.06 11.64
N ILE A 499 31.83 32.33 12.16
CA ILE A 499 30.97 33.45 11.75
C ILE A 499 30.53 34.28 12.96
N SER A 500 30.09 35.52 12.73
CA SER A 500 29.56 36.35 13.81
C SER A 500 28.26 35.77 14.39
N THR A 501 27.97 36.05 15.66
CA THR A 501 26.70 35.68 16.31
C THR A 501 25.48 36.23 15.56
N LYS A 502 25.62 37.38 14.90
CA LYS A 502 24.57 37.97 14.04
C LYS A 502 24.34 37.15 12.77
N GLU A 503 25.39 36.63 12.14
CA GLU A 503 25.30 35.74 10.98
C GLU A 503 24.73 34.38 11.38
N ALA A 504 25.20 33.78 12.47
CA ALA A 504 24.64 32.55 13.02
C ALA A 504 23.15 32.70 13.37
N PHE A 505 22.75 33.83 13.96
CA PHE A 505 21.35 34.14 14.23
C PHE A 505 20.53 34.20 12.94
N ARG A 506 21.06 34.83 11.88
CA ARG A 506 20.40 34.89 10.56
C ARG A 506 20.34 33.52 9.89
N LEU A 507 21.38 32.71 9.98
CA LEU A 507 21.44 31.35 9.42
C LEU A 507 20.28 30.50 9.96
N LYS A 508 20.12 30.46 11.29
CA LYS A 508 19.10 29.61 11.93
C LYS A 508 17.68 30.20 11.95
N ASN A 509 17.53 31.51 11.72
CA ASN A 509 16.22 32.20 11.74
C ASN A 509 15.79 32.79 10.38
N GLY A 510 16.60 32.66 9.33
CA GLY A 510 16.35 33.29 8.03
C GLY A 510 15.15 32.72 7.28
N ARG A 511 14.82 31.45 7.53
CA ARG A 511 13.60 30.79 7.01
C ARG A 511 12.67 30.39 8.14
N GLN A 512 11.39 30.71 7.99
CA GLN A 512 10.35 30.46 9.00
C GLN A 512 9.35 29.38 8.56
N GLU A 513 9.44 28.93 7.32
CA GLU A 513 8.64 27.80 6.83
C GLU A 513 9.14 26.47 7.42
N VAL A 514 8.30 25.45 7.33
CA VAL A 514 8.55 24.09 7.81
C VAL A 514 8.62 23.17 6.59
N GLU A 515 9.76 22.51 6.39
CA GLU A 515 10.09 21.54 5.34
C GLU A 515 9.93 22.00 3.89
N VAL A 516 8.79 22.55 3.49
CA VAL A 516 8.48 22.99 2.13
C VAL A 516 8.68 24.50 2.00
N PHE A 517 9.68 24.88 1.20
CA PHE A 517 10.15 26.25 1.04
C PHE A 517 9.74 26.87 -0.28
N ARG A 518 9.38 28.15 -0.20
CA ARG A 518 9.11 28.95 -1.41
C ARG A 518 10.39 29.12 -2.24
N PRO A 519 10.28 29.14 -3.58
CA PRO A 519 11.39 29.47 -4.44
C PRO A 519 11.99 30.81 -4.06
N PHE A 520 13.32 30.93 -4.16
CA PHE A 520 13.98 32.22 -4.09
C PHE A 520 13.65 32.99 -5.37
N GLN A 521 12.84 34.05 -5.27
CA GLN A 521 12.63 34.96 -6.38
C GLN A 521 13.82 35.92 -6.44
N SER A 522 14.58 35.90 -7.55
CA SER A 522 15.57 36.95 -7.80
C SER A 522 14.87 38.31 -7.96
N ARG A 523 15.63 39.42 -7.80
CA ARG A 523 15.09 40.77 -8.06
C ARG A 523 14.57 40.90 -9.50
N ASP A 524 15.26 40.27 -10.45
CA ASP A 524 14.92 40.29 -11.88
C ASP A 524 13.65 39.47 -12.19
N GLU A 525 13.41 38.36 -11.47
CA GLU A 525 12.17 37.58 -11.60
C GLU A 525 10.96 38.31 -11.01
N LYS A 526 11.14 39.07 -9.92
CA LYS A 526 10.09 39.94 -9.39
C LYS A 526 9.72 41.08 -10.34
N GLU A 527 10.70 41.63 -11.05
CA GLU A 527 10.44 42.65 -12.07
C GLU A 527 9.75 42.04 -13.29
N ARG A 528 10.20 40.89 -13.79
CA ARG A 528 9.52 40.17 -14.90
C ARG A 528 8.07 39.79 -14.57
N GLU A 529 7.79 39.23 -13.39
CA GLU A 529 6.40 38.91 -13.00
C GLU A 529 5.53 40.18 -12.87
N ARG A 530 6.13 41.32 -12.52
CA ARG A 530 5.43 42.62 -12.43
C ARG A 530 5.09 43.20 -13.81
N PHE A 531 5.88 42.89 -14.84
CA PHE A 531 5.62 43.32 -16.23
C PHE A 531 4.73 42.35 -17.03
N SER A 532 4.52 41.12 -16.55
CA SER A 532 3.59 40.15 -17.18
C SER A 532 2.12 40.29 -16.73
N ILE A 533 1.79 41.30 -15.91
CA ILE A 533 0.40 41.61 -15.47
C ILE A 533 -0.11 42.90 -16.14
N VAL A 534 0.42 43.26 -17.31
CA VAL A 534 -0.10 44.38 -18.13
C VAL A 534 -0.73 43.86 -19.41
#